data_AF-A0A945LE61-F1
#
_entry.id   AF-A0A945LE61-F1
#
_cell.length_a   1.000
_cell.length_b   1.000
_cell.length_c   1.000
_cell.angle_alpha   90.00
_cell.angle_beta   90.00
_cell.angle_gamma   90.00
#
_symmetry.space_group_name_H-M   'P 1'
#
loop_
_entity.id
_entity.type
_entity.pdbx_description
1 polymer ?
#
loop_
_entity_poly.entity_id
_entity_poly.type
_entity_poly.pdbx_seq_one_letter_code
_entity_poly.pdbx_strand_id
1 'polypeptide(L)'
;MTKPILGFLRLLRQPFPDLVNVIAGLACVIVGLALFVQGLEMGLFPIGEAMAQAMARKGSLAILLAFAFALGFGTTVAGEAGAIVNEVEAQDSYAFWLRMTVALSVGAALVLGVFRILVGWPIQYFIIGGYLLVIIITGFAPPEIVGIVFHAR
;
A
#
# COMPACT_ATOMS: atom_id res chain seq x y z
N MET A 1 34.02 19.65 -7.63
CA MET A 1 32.94 18.88 -8.28
C MET A 1 33.25 17.37 -8.45
N THR A 2 34.44 16.88 -8.06
CA THR A 2 34.92 15.49 -8.32
C THR A 2 34.73 14.48 -7.17
N LYS A 3 34.37 14.93 -5.97
CA LYS A 3 34.18 14.07 -4.78
C LYS A 3 32.98 13.09 -4.82
N PRO A 4 31.82 13.41 -5.43
CA PRO A 4 30.67 12.47 -5.42
C PRO A 4 30.88 11.27 -6.36
N ILE A 5 31.59 11.46 -7.47
CA ILE A 5 31.86 10.41 -8.46
C ILE A 5 32.79 9.34 -7.87
N LEU A 6 33.77 9.76 -7.06
CA LEU A 6 34.71 8.86 -6.40
C LEU A 6 34.05 8.03 -5.27
N GLY A 7 33.02 8.57 -4.62
CA GLY A 7 32.19 7.86 -3.65
C GLY A 7 31.34 6.77 -4.31
N PHE A 8 30.72 7.08 -5.46
CA PHE A 8 29.93 6.12 -6.23
C PHE A 8 30.77 4.95 -6.77
N LEU A 9 31.98 5.24 -7.25
CA LEU A 9 32.96 4.22 -7.67
C LEU A 9 33.44 3.32 -6.53
N ARG A 10 33.45 3.80 -5.28
CA ARG A 10 33.74 2.97 -4.10
C ARG A 10 32.56 2.09 -3.70
N LEU A 11 31.32 2.57 -3.88
CA LEU A 11 30.10 1.81 -3.58
C LEU A 11 29.93 0.62 -4.53
N LEU A 12 30.25 0.81 -5.82
CA LEU A 12 30.26 -0.26 -6.84
C LEU A 12 31.40 -1.28 -6.65
N ARG A 13 32.34 -1.03 -5.73
CA ARG A 13 33.51 -1.88 -5.48
C ARG A 13 33.42 -2.70 -4.20
N GLN A 14 32.24 -2.77 -3.58
CA GLN A 14 32.01 -3.72 -2.50
C GLN A 14 32.16 -5.15 -3.06
N PRO A 15 32.95 -6.03 -2.42
CA PRO A 15 33.01 -7.43 -2.84
C PRO A 15 31.58 -8.00 -2.80
N PHE A 16 31.20 -8.74 -3.84
CA PHE A 16 29.87 -9.34 -3.93
C PHE A 16 29.53 -10.00 -2.59
N PRO A 17 28.39 -9.67 -1.94
CA PRO A 17 27.97 -10.35 -0.72
C PRO A 17 27.95 -11.86 -0.98
N ASP A 18 28.34 -12.66 0.02
CA ASP A 18 28.48 -14.11 -0.09
C ASP A 18 27.33 -14.73 -0.88
N LEU A 19 27.60 -15.08 -2.14
CA LEU A 19 26.55 -15.43 -3.12
C LEU A 19 25.72 -16.63 -2.62
N VAL A 20 26.36 -17.53 -1.90
CA VAL A 20 25.74 -18.68 -1.24
C VAL A 20 24.73 -18.26 -0.18
N ASN A 21 25.06 -17.28 0.68
CA ASN A 21 24.17 -16.79 1.73
C ASN A 21 22.99 -16.02 1.14
N VAL A 22 23.21 -15.24 0.08
CA VAL A 22 22.14 -14.53 -0.62
C VAL A 22 21.16 -15.51 -1.28
N ILE A 23 21.67 -16.53 -1.98
CA ILE A 23 20.83 -17.56 -2.62
C ILE A 23 20.07 -18.38 -1.58
N ALA A 24 20.74 -18.78 -0.49
CA ALA A 24 20.10 -19.51 0.60
C ALA A 24 19.01 -18.66 1.29
N GLY A 25 19.28 -17.37 1.53
CA GLY A 25 18.31 -16.43 2.08
C GLY A 25 17.12 -16.21 1.14
N LEU A 26 17.36 -16.02 -0.15
CA LEU A 26 16.31 -15.89 -1.17
C LEU A 26 15.43 -17.15 -1.22
N ALA A 27 16.06 -18.33 -1.24
CA ALA A 27 15.34 -19.61 -1.22
C ALA A 27 14.48 -19.77 0.04
N CYS A 28 15.02 -19.40 1.21
CA CYS A 28 14.29 -19.41 2.47
C CYS A 28 13.07 -18.46 2.45
N VAL A 29 13.22 -17.24 1.92
CA VAL A 29 12.12 -16.28 1.77
C VAL A 29 11.05 -16.79 0.81
N ILE A 30 11.43 -17.37 -0.33
CA ILE A 30 10.47 -17.92 -1.31
C ILE A 30 9.67 -19.05 -0.68
N VAL A 31 10.32 -20.00 -0.02
CA VAL A 31 9.65 -21.12 0.65
C VAL A 31 8.77 -20.61 1.80
N GLY A 32 9.26 -19.67 2.61
CA GLY A 32 8.50 -19.07 3.70
C GLY A 32 7.25 -18.34 3.22
N LEU A 33 7.36 -17.52 2.17
CA LEU A 33 6.23 -16.82 1.56
C LEU A 33 5.23 -17.81 0.95
N ALA A 34 5.70 -18.87 0.28
CA ALA A 34 4.82 -19.89 -0.28
C ALA A 34 4.01 -20.61 0.81
N LEU A 35 4.67 -21.05 1.89
CA LEU A 35 3.99 -21.67 3.03
C LEU A 35 3.04 -20.70 3.74
N PHE A 36 3.42 -19.43 3.86
CA PHE A 36 2.57 -18.41 4.46
C PHE A 36 1.29 -18.18 3.64
N VAL A 37 1.41 -18.00 2.32
CA VAL A 37 0.25 -17.82 1.43
C VAL A 37 -0.65 -19.06 1.49
N GLN A 38 -0.07 -20.26 1.43
CA GLN A 38 -0.83 -21.51 1.55
C GLN A 38 -1.59 -21.62 2.89
N GLY A 39 -0.97 -21.18 3.99
CA GLY A 39 -1.63 -21.11 5.30
C GLY A 39 -2.78 -20.11 5.34
N LEU A 40 -2.63 -18.95 4.70
CA LEU A 40 -3.71 -17.96 4.58
C LEU A 40 -4.89 -18.48 3.75
N GLU A 41 -4.62 -19.20 2.66
CA GLU A 41 -5.65 -19.80 1.80
C GLU A 41 -6.46 -20.88 2.54
N MET A 42 -5.84 -21.66 3.43
CA MET A 42 -6.55 -22.68 4.21
C MET A 42 -7.30 -22.11 5.42
N GLY A 43 -6.78 -21.02 6.02
CA GLY A 43 -7.31 -20.47 7.27
C GLY A 43 -8.09 -19.17 7.09
N LEU A 44 -7.40 -18.09 6.71
CA LEU A 44 -7.94 -16.74 6.78
C LEU A 44 -8.88 -16.38 5.64
N PHE A 45 -8.55 -16.79 4.40
CA PHE A 45 -9.36 -16.45 3.22
C PHE A 45 -10.75 -17.08 3.25
N PRO A 46 -10.92 -18.38 3.57
CA PRO A 46 -12.25 -19.00 3.63
C PRO A 46 -13.15 -18.34 4.70
N ILE A 47 -12.57 -17.95 5.83
CA ILE A 47 -13.30 -17.25 6.90
C ILE A 47 -13.73 -15.86 6.41
N GLY A 48 -12.82 -15.11 5.79
CA GLY A 48 -13.13 -13.78 5.23
C GLY A 48 -14.22 -13.82 4.17
N GLU A 49 -14.15 -14.78 3.25
CA GLU A 49 -15.15 -14.97 2.19
C GLU A 49 -16.52 -15.36 2.77
N ALA A 50 -16.56 -16.30 3.71
CA ALA A 50 -17.80 -16.71 4.36
C ALA A 50 -18.47 -15.55 5.11
N MET A 51 -17.69 -14.73 5.82
CA MET A 51 -18.19 -13.54 6.51
C MET A 51 -18.73 -12.50 5.52
N ALA A 52 -17.99 -12.21 4.44
CA ALA A 52 -18.42 -11.27 3.41
C ALA A 52 -19.71 -11.74 2.71
N GLN A 53 -19.81 -13.04 2.37
CA GLN A 53 -21.00 -13.62 1.77
C GLN A 53 -22.20 -13.60 2.73
N ALA A 54 -22.00 -13.88 4.03
CA ALA A 54 -23.06 -13.80 5.02
C ALA A 54 -23.58 -12.37 5.19
N MET A 55 -22.69 -11.37 5.20
CA MET A 55 -23.07 -9.95 5.23
C MET A 55 -23.83 -9.52 3.97
N ALA A 56 -23.39 -9.96 2.79
CA ALA A 56 -24.06 -9.69 1.53
C ALA A 56 -25.46 -10.32 1.46
N ARG A 57 -25.60 -11.60 1.87
CA ARG A 57 -26.89 -12.32 1.86
C ARG A 57 -27.91 -11.76 2.85
N LYS A 58 -27.45 -11.24 4.00
CA LYS A 58 -28.33 -10.61 5.00
C LYS A 58 -28.95 -9.30 4.51
N GLY A 59 -28.59 -8.83 3.30
CA GLY A 59 -29.12 -7.61 2.68
C GLY A 59 -28.55 -6.31 3.27
N SER A 60 -27.55 -6.40 4.16
CA SER A 60 -26.95 -5.22 4.77
C SER A 60 -25.74 -4.74 3.98
N LEU A 61 -26.02 -4.14 2.81
CA LEU A 61 -25.00 -3.50 1.99
C LEU A 61 -24.20 -2.47 2.80
N ALA A 62 -24.87 -1.75 3.72
CA ALA A 62 -24.22 -0.80 4.63
C ALA A 62 -23.16 -1.47 5.53
N ILE A 63 -23.44 -2.65 6.10
CA ILE A 63 -22.47 -3.37 6.93
C ILE A 63 -21.29 -3.88 6.10
N LEU A 64 -21.55 -4.38 4.89
CA LEU A 64 -20.49 -4.83 3.98
C LEU A 64 -19.55 -3.68 3.58
N LEU A 65 -20.12 -2.50 3.27
CA LEU A 65 -19.33 -1.30 2.98
C LEU A 65 -18.56 -0.80 4.20
N ALA A 66 -19.17 -0.80 5.39
CA ALA A 66 -18.50 -0.43 6.64
C ALA A 66 -17.33 -1.38 6.96
N PHE A 67 -17.51 -2.68 6.70
CA PHE A 67 -16.45 -3.68 6.86
C PHE A 67 -15.30 -3.44 5.87
N ALA A 68 -15.60 -3.20 4.59
CA ALA A 68 -14.59 -2.85 3.59
C ALA A 68 -13.82 -1.56 3.95
N PHE A 69 -14.53 -0.54 4.45
CA PHE A 69 -13.92 0.67 4.96
C PHE A 69 -12.98 0.38 6.13
N ALA A 70 -13.42 -0.39 7.12
CA ALA A 70 -12.62 -0.74 8.30
C ALA A 70 -11.35 -1.52 7.93
N LEU A 71 -11.41 -2.43 6.94
CA LEU A 71 -10.23 -3.13 6.44
C LEU A 71 -9.23 -2.18 5.78
N GLY A 72 -9.67 -1.28 4.89
CA GLY A 72 -8.78 -0.33 4.22
C GLY A 72 -8.17 0.70 5.16
N PHE A 73 -9.01 1.22 6.06
CA PHE A 73 -8.58 2.14 7.09
C PHE A 73 -7.58 1.48 8.05
N GLY A 74 -7.92 0.31 8.59
CA GLY A 74 -7.09 -0.40 9.57
C GLY A 74 -5.73 -0.83 9.03
N THR A 75 -5.68 -1.35 7.80
CA THR A 75 -4.42 -1.74 7.15
C THR A 75 -3.50 -0.55 6.89
N THR A 76 -4.06 0.60 6.52
CA THR A 76 -3.28 1.82 6.27
C THR A 76 -2.77 2.44 7.57
N VAL A 77 -3.62 2.52 8.61
CA VAL A 77 -3.19 3.02 9.93
C VAL A 77 -2.08 2.13 10.53
N ALA A 78 -2.19 0.81 10.34
CA ALA A 78 -1.17 -0.13 10.81
C ALA A 78 0.12 -0.09 9.98
N GLY A 79 0.02 0.03 8.64
CA GLY A 79 1.18 0.01 7.74
C GLY A 79 2.03 1.27 7.80
N GLU A 80 1.41 2.44 7.95
CA GLU A 80 2.15 3.70 8.04
C GLU A 80 2.81 3.92 9.40
N ALA A 81 2.53 3.07 10.40
CA ALA A 81 3.16 3.04 11.73
C ALA A 81 4.69 3.01 11.67
N GLY A 82 5.25 2.21 10.76
CA GLY A 82 6.70 2.03 10.65
C GLY A 82 7.40 2.98 9.68
N ALA A 83 6.66 3.72 8.85
CA ALA A 83 7.23 4.57 7.80
C ALA A 83 7.61 5.98 8.29
N ILE A 84 7.06 6.41 9.42
CA ILE A 84 7.24 7.77 9.96
C ILE A 84 8.02 7.68 11.27
N VAL A 85 9.31 7.39 11.20
CA VAL A 85 10.20 7.41 12.36
C VAL A 85 11.34 8.38 12.06
N ASN A 86 11.21 9.63 12.51
CA ASN A 86 12.27 10.62 12.76
C ASN A 86 11.67 11.89 13.41
N GLU A 87 11.52 11.89 14.74
CA GLU A 87 11.67 12.97 15.75
C GLU A 87 11.11 14.43 15.60
N VAL A 88 10.80 15.01 16.79
CA VAL A 88 10.28 16.35 17.18
C VAL A 88 8.74 16.45 17.28
N GLU A 89 8.21 16.82 18.46
CA GLU A 89 6.76 16.88 18.78
C GLU A 89 5.84 17.56 17.73
N ALA A 90 6.34 18.54 16.98
CA ALA A 90 5.57 19.19 15.91
C ALA A 90 5.38 18.28 14.67
N GLN A 91 6.29 17.34 14.44
CA GLN A 91 6.21 16.35 13.37
C GLN A 91 5.24 15.21 13.71
N ASP A 92 5.08 14.87 14.99
CA ASP A 92 4.16 13.80 15.41
C ASP A 92 2.69 14.14 15.09
N SER A 93 2.29 15.40 15.32
CA SER A 93 0.94 15.83 14.96
C SER A 93 0.73 15.82 13.44
N TYR A 94 1.69 16.32 12.67
CA TYR A 94 1.62 16.30 11.22
C TYR A 94 1.58 14.88 10.65
N ALA A 95 2.44 13.98 11.14
CA ALA A 95 2.49 12.57 10.78
C ALA A 95 1.18 11.85 11.11
N PHE A 96 0.57 12.16 12.26
CA PHE A 96 -0.71 11.61 12.65
C PHE A 96 -1.84 12.04 11.71
N TRP A 97 -1.95 13.34 11.41
CA TRP A 97 -2.95 13.83 10.47
C TRP A 97 -2.73 13.30 9.06
N LEU A 98 -1.47 13.22 8.62
CA LEU A 98 -1.12 12.60 7.35
C LEU A 98 -1.61 11.16 7.29
N ARG A 99 -1.27 10.32 8.28
CA ARG A 99 -1.74 8.93 8.37
C ARG A 99 -3.25 8.82 8.37
N MET A 100 -3.93 9.69 9.12
CA MET A 100 -5.39 9.69 9.21
C MET A 100 -6.02 10.04 7.86
N THR A 101 -5.49 11.05 7.14
CA THR A 101 -5.99 11.45 5.82
C THR A 101 -5.76 10.39 4.76
N VAL A 102 -4.59 9.72 4.76
CA VAL A 102 -4.29 8.62 3.84
C VAL A 102 -5.18 7.43 4.16
N ALA A 103 -5.28 7.02 5.41
CA ALA A 103 -6.14 5.90 5.82
C ALA A 103 -7.62 6.14 5.48
N LEU A 104 -8.12 7.36 5.68
CA LEU A 104 -9.50 7.72 5.33
C LEU A 104 -9.72 7.68 3.81
N SER A 105 -8.74 8.15 3.03
CA SER A 105 -8.78 8.11 1.56
C SER A 105 -8.74 6.67 1.03
N VAL A 106 -7.86 5.82 1.56
CA VAL A 106 -7.75 4.41 1.18
C VAL A 106 -9.02 3.64 1.57
N GLY A 107 -9.54 3.87 2.78
CA GLY A 107 -10.82 3.30 3.23
C GLY A 107 -11.98 3.67 2.29
N ALA A 108 -12.10 4.95 1.91
CA ALA A 108 -13.11 5.42 0.97
C ALA A 108 -12.94 4.81 -0.44
N ALA A 109 -11.70 4.68 -0.91
CA ALA A 109 -11.40 4.04 -2.19
C ALA A 109 -11.80 2.55 -2.20
N LEU A 110 -11.59 1.82 -1.09
CA LEU A 110 -12.06 0.44 -0.97
C LEU A 110 -13.59 0.35 -0.96
N VAL A 111 -14.30 1.26 -0.29
CA VAL A 111 -15.77 1.31 -0.31
C VAL A 111 -16.28 1.46 -1.75
N LEU A 112 -15.73 2.41 -2.51
CA LEU A 112 -16.07 2.58 -3.93
C LEU A 112 -15.71 1.34 -4.75
N GLY A 113 -14.55 0.75 -4.47
CA GLY A 113 -14.07 -0.48 -5.09
C GLY A 113 -14.99 -1.68 -4.86
N VAL A 114 -15.52 -1.85 -3.65
CA VAL A 114 -16.47 -2.92 -3.32
C VAL A 114 -17.85 -2.60 -3.89
N PHE A 115 -18.31 -1.36 -3.76
CA PHE A 115 -19.59 -0.92 -4.31
C PHE A 115 -19.68 -1.18 -5.82
N ARG A 116 -18.63 -0.88 -6.59
CA ARG A 116 -18.61 -1.17 -8.03
C ARG A 116 -18.68 -2.66 -8.37
N ILE A 117 -18.13 -3.54 -7.54
CA ILE A 117 -18.16 -4.99 -7.74
C ILE A 117 -19.60 -5.49 -7.55
N LEU A 118 -20.30 -4.95 -6.56
CA LEU A 118 -21.70 -5.30 -6.28
C LEU A 118 -22.65 -4.81 -7.39
N VAL A 119 -22.43 -3.60 -7.91
CA VAL A 119 -23.27 -3.03 -8.99
C VAL A 119 -22.90 -3.64 -10.35
N GLY A 120 -21.73 -4.25 -10.49
CA GLY A 120 -21.28 -4.90 -11.73
C GLY A 120 -20.82 -3.92 -12.81
N TRP A 121 -20.44 -2.70 -12.43
CA TRP A 121 -19.95 -1.71 -13.40
C TRP A 121 -18.59 -2.13 -14.00
N PRO A 122 -18.41 -1.95 -15.31
CA PRO A 122 -17.16 -2.32 -15.95
C PRO A 122 -16.00 -1.48 -15.41
N ILE A 123 -14.89 -2.16 -15.09
CA ILE A 123 -13.74 -1.56 -14.41
C ILE A 123 -13.07 -0.45 -15.23
N GLN A 124 -13.23 -0.45 -16.56
CA GLN A 124 -12.57 0.50 -17.44
C GLN A 124 -12.93 1.96 -17.10
N TYR A 125 -14.19 2.25 -16.75
CA TYR A 125 -14.60 3.62 -16.41
C TYR A 125 -13.92 4.13 -15.13
N PHE A 126 -13.70 3.27 -14.14
CA PHE A 126 -12.99 3.64 -12.91
C PHE A 126 -11.51 3.89 -13.16
N ILE A 127 -10.88 3.06 -14.02
CA ILE A 127 -9.46 3.24 -14.38
C ILE A 127 -9.28 4.53 -15.19
N ILE A 128 -10.12 4.77 -16.19
CA ILE A 128 -10.06 5.98 -17.02
C ILE A 128 -10.33 7.22 -16.16
N GLY A 129 -11.37 7.20 -15.33
CA GLY A 129 -11.71 8.32 -14.44
C GLY A 129 -10.61 8.60 -13.42
N GLY A 130 -10.05 7.56 -12.79
CA GLY A 130 -8.93 7.70 -11.86
C GLY A 130 -7.68 8.27 -12.52
N TYR A 131 -7.35 7.80 -13.73
CA TYR A 131 -6.18 8.30 -14.45
C TYR A 131 -6.35 9.75 -14.90
N LEU A 132 -7.53 10.12 -15.41
CA LEU A 132 -7.86 11.51 -15.75
C LEU A 132 -7.78 12.42 -14.52
N LEU A 133 -8.30 11.97 -13.39
CA LEU A 133 -8.22 12.70 -12.12
C LEU A 133 -6.76 12.96 -11.72
N VAL A 134 -5.88 11.94 -11.80
CA VAL A 134 -4.45 12.09 -11.53
C VAL A 134 -3.79 13.09 -12.49
N ILE A 135 -4.09 13.03 -13.79
CA ILE A 135 -3.55 13.98 -14.78
C ILE A 135 -3.97 15.42 -14.43
N ILE A 136 -5.25 15.64 -14.13
CA ILE A 136 -5.77 16.97 -13.78
C ILE A 136 -5.06 17.48 -12.52
N ILE A 137 -4.97 16.66 -11.47
CA ILE A 137 -4.31 17.05 -10.21
C ILE A 137 -2.81 17.34 -10.43
N THR A 138 -2.14 16.57 -11.29
CA THR A 138 -0.72 16.79 -11.62
C THR A 138 -0.50 18.15 -12.29
N GLY A 139 -1.46 18.63 -13.09
CA GLY A 139 -1.40 19.98 -13.67
C GLY A 139 -1.45 21.12 -12.64
N PHE A 140 -2.01 20.86 -11.45
CA PHE A 140 -2.04 21.81 -10.34
C PHE A 140 -0.94 21.56 -9.30
N ALA A 141 -0.11 20.54 -9.48
CA ALA A 141 0.90 20.16 -8.50
C ALA A 141 2.10 21.12 -8.55
N PRO A 142 2.50 21.72 -7.41
CA PRO A 142 3.69 22.55 -7.33
C PRO A 142 4.96 21.70 -7.57
N PRO A 143 5.99 22.25 -8.23
CA PRO A 143 7.18 21.50 -8.67
C PRO A 143 7.97 20.86 -7.52
N GLU A 144 7.81 21.36 -6.29
CA GLU A 144 8.45 20.82 -5.09
C GLU A 144 7.96 19.41 -4.72
N ILE A 145 6.68 19.07 -4.97
CA ILE A 145 6.12 17.74 -4.66
C ILE A 145 6.55 16.70 -5.69
N VAL A 146 6.64 17.11 -6.96
CA VAL A 146 7.08 16.25 -8.07
C VAL A 146 8.52 15.77 -7.83
N GLY A 147 9.40 16.66 -7.33
CA GLY A 147 10.79 16.32 -7.02
C GLY A 147 10.98 15.23 -5.97
N ILE A 148 10.07 15.10 -4.99
CA ILE A 148 10.17 14.10 -3.92
C ILE A 148 9.73 12.72 -4.42
N VAL A 149 8.68 12.63 -5.23
CA VAL A 149 8.16 11.34 -5.77
C VAL A 149 9.15 10.68 -6.74
N PHE A 150 9.95 11.46 -7.46
CA PHE A 150 10.93 10.93 -8.41
C PHE A 150 12.34 10.75 -7.85
N HIS A 151 12.69 11.41 -6.74
CA HIS A 151 14.02 11.30 -6.12
C HIS A 151 14.05 10.55 -4.78
N ALA A 152 12.91 10.14 -4.22
CA ALA A 152 12.86 9.24 -3.07
C ALA A 152 12.98 7.77 -3.52
N ARG A 153 14.19 7.36 -3.90
CA ARG A 153 14.59 5.95 -3.96
C ARG A 153 15.98 5.76 -3.42
#